data_AF-A0A382J768-F1
#
_entry.id   AF-A0A382J768-F1
#
_cell.length_a   1.000
_cell.length_b   1.000
_cell.length_c   1.000
_cell.angle_alpha   90.00
_cell.angle_beta   90.00
_cell.angle_gamma   90.00
#
_symmetry.space_group_name_H-M   'P 1'
#
loop_
_entity.id
_entity.type
_entity.pdbx_description
1 polymer ?
#
loop_
_entity_poly.entity_id
_entity_poly.type
_entity_poly.pdbx_seq_one_letter_code
_entity_poly.pdbx_strand_id
1 'polypeptide(L)'
;MKDVVIILNTLLPIEVNTSVANNDLKIIWLGPNEWLIQFNIENQFQDIFSKLQSTLNPQDTAVTDVTENRTIINVKGKNLYKLLAKFMVINLHEVLKKESSVAQTIFTKVPILIVRNHKDKEEPSIDIHVNRSHTSYLYNLLVDGTHNFNF
;
A
#
# COMPACT_ATOMS: atom_id res chain seq x y z
N MET A 1 3.10 13.07 17.84
CA MET A 1 3.59 13.07 16.44
C MET A 1 5.11 13.24 16.32
N LYS A 2 5.77 14.16 17.07
CA LYS A 2 7.24 14.30 17.02
C LYS A 2 7.97 12.98 17.33
N ASP A 3 7.51 12.24 18.33
CA ASP A 3 8.14 10.96 18.72
C ASP A 3 8.03 9.90 17.63
N VAL A 4 6.90 9.84 16.91
CA VAL A 4 6.70 8.92 15.77
C VAL A 4 7.72 9.20 14.67
N VAL A 5 7.93 10.48 14.33
CA VAL A 5 8.91 10.86 13.30
C VAL A 5 10.33 10.46 13.69
N ILE A 6 10.69 10.62 14.96
CA ILE A 6 12.00 10.22 15.48
C ILE A 6 12.17 8.70 15.43
N ILE A 7 11.16 7.95 15.86
CA ILE A 7 11.20 6.49 15.88
C ILE A 7 11.27 5.90 14.47
N LEU A 8 10.47 6.42 13.53
CA LEU A 8 10.40 5.93 12.15
C LEU A 8 11.49 6.51 11.24
N ASN A 9 12.26 7.48 11.73
CA ASN A 9 13.26 8.22 10.98
C ASN A 9 12.72 8.76 9.64
N THR A 10 11.45 9.20 9.63
CA THR A 10 10.78 9.79 8.47
C THR A 10 9.47 10.46 8.88
N LEU A 11 8.96 11.35 8.02
CA LEU A 11 7.69 12.03 8.25
C LEU A 11 6.50 11.14 7.91
N LEU A 12 5.41 11.29 8.67
CA LEU A 12 4.12 10.71 8.30
C LEU A 12 3.55 11.46 7.08
N PRO A 13 3.02 10.76 6.06
CA PRO A 13 2.26 11.41 5.01
C PRO A 13 1.01 12.04 5.62
N ILE A 14 0.80 13.34 5.40
CA ILE A 14 -0.40 14.09 5.82
C ILE A 14 -1.28 14.48 4.64
N GLU A 15 -0.73 14.44 3.43
CA GLU A 15 -1.51 14.61 2.21
C GLU A 15 -2.32 13.33 1.97
N VAL A 16 -3.62 13.49 1.72
CA VAL A 16 -4.53 12.38 1.43
C VAL A 16 -3.98 11.52 0.30
N ASN A 17 -4.15 10.20 0.41
CA ASN A 17 -3.80 9.26 -0.65
C ASN A 17 -2.32 9.33 -1.08
N THR A 18 -1.42 9.57 -0.13
CA THR A 18 0.04 9.54 -0.37
C THR A 18 0.78 8.55 0.53
N SER A 19 2.03 8.26 0.15
CA SER A 19 2.98 7.50 0.94
C SER A 19 4.32 8.24 1.03
N VAL A 20 5.08 7.94 2.08
CA VAL A 20 6.47 8.39 2.27
C VAL A 20 7.30 7.15 2.56
N ALA A 21 8.51 7.06 2.00
CA ALA A 21 9.41 5.94 2.24
C ALA A 21 10.81 6.42 2.60
N ASN A 22 11.52 5.61 3.38
CA ASN A 22 12.97 5.69 3.55
C ASN A 22 13.59 4.33 3.12
N ASN A 23 14.84 4.07 3.47
CA ASN A 23 15.52 2.83 3.09
C ASN A 23 14.89 1.59 3.77
N ASP A 24 14.35 1.76 4.97
CA ASP A 24 13.94 0.66 5.84
C ASP A 24 12.44 0.35 5.75
N LEU A 25 11.61 1.38 5.52
CA LEU A 25 10.17 1.27 5.56
C LEU A 25 9.45 2.24 4.61
N LYS A 26 8.17 1.94 4.39
CA LYS A 26 7.20 2.80 3.71
C LYS A 26 6.01 3.04 4.63
N ILE A 27 5.59 4.28 4.74
CA ILE A 27 4.40 4.71 5.49
C ILE A 27 3.33 5.10 4.48
N ILE A 28 2.18 4.47 4.58
CA ILE A 28 1.05 4.61 3.67
C ILE A 28 -0.10 5.28 4.41
N TRP A 29 -0.62 6.37 3.85
CA TRP A 29 -1.80 7.05 4.40
C TRP A 29 -3.07 6.20 4.20
N LEU A 30 -3.83 5.98 5.28
CA LEU A 30 -5.14 5.31 5.23
C LEU A 30 -6.29 6.26 5.59
N GLY A 31 -6.02 7.25 6.43
CA GLY A 31 -7.00 8.23 6.88
C GLY A 31 -6.32 9.39 7.62
N PRO A 32 -7.08 10.43 8.03
CA PRO A 32 -6.54 11.59 8.73
C PRO A 32 -5.74 11.27 9.99
N ASN A 33 -6.02 10.13 10.62
CA ASN A 33 -5.39 9.64 11.85
C ASN A 33 -4.98 8.16 11.75
N GLU A 34 -4.82 7.62 10.54
CA GLU A 34 -4.52 6.20 10.32
C GLU A 34 -3.45 6.00 9.24
N TRP A 35 -2.45 5.18 9.56
CA TRP A 35 -1.32 4.86 8.68
C TRP A 35 -1.00 3.37 8.73
N LEU A 36 -0.56 2.83 7.59
CA LEU A 36 0.03 1.51 7.49
C LEU A 36 1.55 1.63 7.30
N ILE A 37 2.32 0.94 8.12
CA ILE A 37 3.78 0.90 8.02
C ILE A 37 4.19 -0.45 7.45
N GLN A 38 4.85 -0.42 6.29
CA GLN A 38 5.41 -1.58 5.63
C GLN A 38 6.94 -1.56 5.78
N PHE A 39 7.50 -2.61 6.36
CA PHE A 39 8.94 -2.76 6.50
C PHE A 39 9.51 -3.49 5.28
N ASN A 40 10.60 -2.97 4.73
CA ASN A 40 11.33 -3.60 3.63
C ASN A 40 12.30 -4.69 4.12
N ILE A 41 12.71 -4.61 5.39
CA ILE A 41 13.65 -5.53 6.04
C ILE A 41 13.09 -5.89 7.43
N GLU A 42 12.97 -7.18 7.74
CA GLU A 42 12.33 -7.66 8.98
C GLU A 42 13.11 -7.29 10.25
N ASN A 43 14.42 -7.05 10.16
CA ASN A 43 15.31 -6.89 11.31
C ASN A 43 15.01 -5.65 12.19
N GLN A 44 14.22 -4.68 11.71
CA GLN A 44 13.87 -3.48 12.47
C GLN A 44 12.42 -3.50 13.01
N PHE A 45 11.60 -4.45 12.59
CA PHE A 45 10.17 -4.45 12.91
C PHE A 45 9.92 -4.48 14.43
N GLN A 46 10.50 -5.47 15.12
CA GLN A 46 10.27 -5.68 16.56
C GLN A 46 10.74 -4.50 17.41
N ASP A 47 11.89 -3.92 17.06
CA ASP A 47 12.45 -2.77 17.77
C ASP A 47 11.59 -1.52 17.59
N ILE A 48 11.18 -1.22 16.36
CA ILE A 48 10.34 -0.06 16.06
C ILE A 48 8.94 -0.25 16.67
N PHE A 49 8.34 -1.44 16.53
CA PHE A 49 7.04 -1.76 17.11
C PHE A 49 7.02 -1.58 18.62
N SER A 50 8.02 -2.13 19.32
CA SER A 50 8.16 -2.00 20.78
C SER A 50 8.37 -0.55 21.22
N LYS A 51 9.17 0.23 20.47
CA LYS A 51 9.37 1.68 20.75
C LYS A 51 8.08 2.47 20.56
N LEU A 52 7.32 2.21 19.50
CA LEU A 52 6.03 2.87 19.28
C LEU A 52 5.04 2.55 20.41
N GLN A 53 4.92 1.29 20.82
CA GLN A 53 4.02 0.89 21.90
C GLN A 53 4.39 1.49 23.26
N SER A 54 5.69 1.56 23.57
CA SER A 54 6.17 2.08 24.86
C SER A 54 6.21 3.60 24.95
N THR A 55 6.35 4.30 23.81
CA THR A 55 6.50 5.77 23.79
C THR A 55 5.16 6.50 23.62
N LEU A 56 4.21 5.91 22.88
CA LEU A 56 2.95 6.58 22.58
C LEU A 56 1.92 6.42 23.70
N ASN A 57 1.08 7.45 23.90
CA ASN A 57 0.00 7.39 24.89
C ASN A 57 -1.06 6.37 24.45
N PRO A 58 -1.29 5.28 25.21
CA PRO A 58 -2.26 4.24 24.82
C PRO A 58 -3.71 4.70 24.88
N GLN A 59 -4.03 5.85 25.51
CA GLN A 59 -5.38 6.41 25.52
C GLN A 59 -5.74 7.13 24.21
N ASP A 60 -4.74 7.64 23.48
CA ASP A 60 -4.93 8.46 22.28
C ASP A 60 -4.47 7.75 21.00
N THR A 61 -3.78 6.63 21.13
CA THR A 61 -3.12 5.95 20.01
C THR A 61 -3.27 4.44 20.09
N ALA A 62 -3.24 3.79 18.93
CA ALA A 62 -3.19 2.34 18.81
C ALA A 62 -2.06 1.95 17.85
N VAL A 63 -1.29 0.93 18.21
CA VAL A 63 -0.21 0.36 17.40
C VAL A 63 -0.45 -1.14 17.34
N THR A 64 -0.77 -1.65 16.15
CA THR A 64 -1.20 -3.04 15.94
C THR A 64 -0.32 -3.70 14.88
N ASP A 65 0.17 -4.90 15.17
CA ASP A 65 0.81 -5.75 14.17
C ASP A 65 -0.27 -6.36 13.26
N VAL A 66 -0.20 -6.03 11.97
CA VAL A 66 -1.12 -6.53 10.93
C VAL A 66 -0.39 -7.32 9.85
N THR A 67 0.81 -7.82 10.14
CA THR A 67 1.69 -8.51 9.18
C THR A 67 0.97 -9.71 8.53
N GLU A 68 0.27 -10.53 9.32
CA GLU A 68 -0.44 -11.72 8.83
C GLU A 68 -1.82 -11.44 8.21
N ASN A 69 -2.30 -10.19 8.27
CA ASN A 69 -3.64 -9.83 7.81
C ASN A 69 -3.72 -9.71 6.28
N ARG A 70 -2.62 -9.27 5.65
CA ARG A 70 -2.60 -8.86 4.23
C ARG A 70 -1.55 -9.62 3.44
N THR A 71 -1.84 -9.85 2.17
CA THR A 71 -0.86 -10.23 1.16
C THR A 71 -0.60 -9.04 0.26
N ILE A 72 0.65 -8.85 -0.14
CA ILE A 72 1.05 -7.87 -1.14
C ILE A 72 1.32 -8.60 -2.45
N ILE A 73 0.57 -8.26 -3.49
CA ILE A 73 0.82 -8.74 -4.86
C ILE A 73 1.44 -7.59 -5.66
N ASN A 74 2.70 -7.75 -6.07
CA ASN A 74 3.32 -6.81 -6.99
C ASN A 74 2.90 -7.13 -8.43
N VAL A 75 2.42 -6.11 -9.15
CA VAL A 75 2.03 -6.24 -10.56
C VAL A 75 2.74 -5.17 -11.37
N LYS A 76 3.48 -5.60 -12.40
CA LYS A 76 4.30 -4.73 -13.25
C LYS A 76 4.08 -5.04 -14.72
N GLY A 77 4.07 -4.00 -15.55
CA GLY A 77 4.05 -4.13 -17.00
C GLY A 77 3.41 -2.95 -17.72
N LYS A 78 3.76 -2.75 -19.00
CA LYS A 78 3.24 -1.65 -19.84
C LYS A 78 1.71 -1.59 -19.92
N ASN A 79 1.03 -2.73 -19.84
CA ASN A 79 -0.44 -2.83 -19.91
C ASN A 79 -1.12 -2.86 -18.54
N LEU A 80 -0.41 -2.53 -17.45
CA LEU A 80 -0.91 -2.62 -16.08
C LEU A 80 -2.27 -1.93 -15.88
N TYR A 81 -2.38 -0.66 -16.28
CA TYR A 81 -3.63 0.09 -16.08
C TYR A 81 -4.76 -0.44 -16.98
N LYS A 82 -4.44 -0.91 -18.19
CA LYS A 82 -5.41 -1.58 -19.09
C LYS A 82 -5.92 -2.89 -18.49
N LEU A 83 -5.06 -3.67 -17.84
CA LEU A 83 -5.44 -4.90 -17.13
C LEU A 83 -6.38 -4.60 -15.97
N LEU A 84 -5.99 -3.65 -15.12
CA LEU A 84 -6.68 -3.32 -13.88
C LEU A 84 -8.05 -2.65 -14.12
N ALA A 85 -8.18 -1.87 -15.19
CA ALA A 85 -9.45 -1.25 -15.60
C ALA A 85 -10.56 -2.27 -15.91
N LYS A 86 -10.22 -3.54 -16.16
CA LYS A 86 -11.23 -4.60 -16.32
C LYS A 86 -11.99 -4.94 -15.04
N PHE A 87 -11.39 -4.65 -13.90
CA PHE A 87 -11.83 -5.13 -12.59
C PHE A 87 -12.20 -3.99 -11.64
N MET A 88 -11.97 -2.74 -12.03
CA MET A 88 -12.14 -1.57 -11.18
C MET A 88 -12.74 -0.41 -11.96
N VAL A 89 -13.56 0.39 -11.28
CA VAL A 89 -14.22 1.57 -11.87
C VAL A 89 -13.39 2.85 -11.69
N ILE A 90 -12.44 2.84 -10.75
CA ILE A 90 -11.63 4.01 -10.42
C ILE A 90 -10.74 4.42 -11.59
N ASN A 91 -10.60 5.72 -11.84
CA ASN A 91 -9.69 6.24 -12.85
C ASN A 91 -8.24 6.13 -12.35
N LEU A 92 -7.56 5.06 -12.75
CA LEU A 92 -6.17 4.76 -12.32
C LEU A 92 -5.18 5.86 -12.72
N HIS A 93 -5.39 6.54 -13.85
CA HIS A 93 -4.51 7.62 -14.29
C HIS A 93 -4.59 8.85 -13.39
N GLU A 94 -5.75 9.12 -12.80
CA GLU A 94 -5.94 10.23 -11.86
C GLU A 94 -5.42 9.88 -10.47
N VAL A 95 -5.80 8.71 -9.94
CA VAL A 95 -5.46 8.36 -8.55
C VAL A 95 -4.00 7.95 -8.38
N LEU A 96 -3.36 7.42 -9.43
CA LEU A 96 -1.93 7.06 -9.43
C LEU A 96 -1.03 8.12 -10.09
N LYS A 97 -1.50 9.36 -10.18
CA LYS A 97 -0.80 10.46 -10.87
C LYS A 97 0.58 10.78 -10.27
N LYS A 98 0.72 10.74 -8.94
CA LYS A 98 1.98 11.05 -8.24
C LYS A 98 2.75 9.77 -7.97
N GLU A 99 4.08 9.83 -7.93
CA GLU A 99 4.91 8.68 -7.52
C GLU A 99 4.57 8.17 -6.11
N SER A 100 4.16 9.07 -5.22
CA SER A 100 3.72 8.76 -3.86
C SER A 100 2.28 8.25 -3.76
N SER A 101 1.52 8.22 -4.87
CA SER A 101 0.10 7.92 -4.87
C SER A 101 -0.22 6.57 -4.27
N VAL A 102 -1.23 6.56 -3.41
CA VAL A 102 -1.92 5.36 -2.93
C VAL A 102 -3.41 5.51 -3.15
N ALA A 103 -4.14 4.41 -3.29
CA ALA A 103 -5.58 4.45 -3.45
C ALA A 103 -6.25 3.27 -2.76
N GLN A 104 -7.25 3.56 -1.93
CA GLN A 104 -8.17 2.54 -1.40
C GLN A 104 -9.34 2.42 -2.38
N THR A 105 -9.62 1.20 -2.84
CA THR A 105 -10.66 0.96 -3.85
C THR A 105 -11.20 -0.47 -3.75
N ILE A 106 -12.14 -0.82 -4.62
CA ILE A 106 -12.71 -2.16 -4.74
C ILE A 106 -12.27 -2.75 -6.07
N PHE A 107 -11.60 -3.91 -5.99
CA PHE A 107 -11.31 -4.78 -7.12
C PHE A 107 -12.41 -5.83 -7.23
N THR A 108 -13.30 -5.68 -8.21
CA THR A 108 -14.57 -6.40 -8.36
C THR A 108 -15.47 -6.25 -7.12
N LYS A 109 -15.29 -7.11 -6.12
CA LYS A 109 -16.00 -7.11 -4.83
C LYS A 109 -15.06 -7.12 -3.62
N VAL A 110 -13.75 -7.06 -3.86
CA VAL A 110 -12.72 -7.18 -2.82
C VAL A 110 -12.12 -5.81 -2.54
N PRO A 111 -12.17 -5.32 -1.28
CA PRO A 111 -11.48 -4.09 -0.91
C PRO A 111 -9.97 -4.30 -1.00
N ILE A 112 -9.28 -3.36 -1.65
CA ILE A 112 -7.84 -3.38 -1.80
C ILE A 112 -7.25 -1.99 -1.54
N LEU A 113 -5.96 -1.98 -1.19
CA LEU A 113 -5.13 -0.79 -1.19
C LEU A 113 -4.09 -0.95 -2.32
N ILE A 114 -4.03 0.05 -3.19
CA ILE A 114 -3.04 0.15 -4.27
C ILE A 114 -1.96 1.13 -3.85
N VAL A 115 -0.70 0.74 -4.01
CA VAL A 115 0.46 1.60 -3.78
C VAL A 115 1.27 1.67 -5.07
N ARG A 116 1.52 2.88 -5.58
CA ARG A 116 2.39 3.06 -6.75
C ARG A 116 3.85 2.76 -6.38
N ASN A 117 4.54 2.01 -7.23
CA ASN A 117 5.90 1.52 -6.99
C ASN A 117 6.86 1.74 -8.18
N HIS A 118 6.65 2.79 -8.94
CA HIS A 118 7.52 3.15 -10.06
C HIS A 118 7.63 4.67 -10.17
N LYS A 119 8.78 5.14 -10.64
CA LYS A 119 9.00 6.54 -10.95
C LYS A 119 8.33 6.93 -12.26
N ASP A 120 8.23 8.23 -12.49
CA ASP A 120 7.79 8.73 -13.78
C ASP A 120 8.70 8.21 -14.90
N LYS A 121 8.09 7.76 -16.01
CA LYS A 121 8.74 7.18 -17.19
C LYS A 121 9.37 5.79 -16.98
N GLU A 122 9.26 5.19 -15.79
CA GLU A 122 9.55 3.77 -15.59
C GLU A 122 8.37 2.89 -16.03
N GLU A 123 8.61 1.60 -16.21
CA GLU A 123 7.54 0.65 -16.48
C GLU A 123 6.54 0.64 -15.30
N PRO A 124 5.23 0.75 -15.55
CA PRO A 124 4.23 0.79 -14.49
C PRO A 124 4.33 -0.42 -13.57
N SER A 125 4.43 -0.14 -12.27
CA SER A 125 4.45 -1.12 -11.18
C SER A 125 3.61 -0.62 -10.01
N ILE A 126 2.80 -1.51 -9.43
CA ILE A 126 2.04 -1.27 -8.21
C ILE A 126 2.15 -2.46 -7.26
N ASP A 127 1.93 -2.19 -5.99
CA ASP A 127 1.56 -3.20 -5.01
C ASP A 127 0.06 -3.15 -4.76
N ILE A 128 -0.55 -4.34 -4.74
CA ILE A 128 -1.94 -4.54 -4.33
C ILE A 128 -1.92 -5.23 -2.97
N HIS A 129 -2.31 -4.50 -1.93
CA HIS A 129 -2.52 -5.02 -0.60
C HIS A 129 -3.95 -5.55 -0.51
N VAL A 130 -4.09 -6.85 -0.24
CA VAL A 130 -5.38 -7.54 -0.15
C VAL A 130 -5.44 -8.36 1.12
N ASN A 131 -6.62 -8.48 1.75
CA ASN A 131 -6.81 -9.40 2.86
C ASN A 131 -6.42 -10.82 2.44
N ARG A 132 -5.63 -11.51 3.26
CA ARG A 132 -5.04 -12.82 2.92
C ARG A 132 -6.06 -13.86 2.43
N SER A 133 -7.27 -13.84 2.95
CA SER A 133 -8.36 -14.75 2.56
C SER A 133 -8.86 -14.56 1.13
N HIS A 134 -8.65 -13.39 0.52
CA HIS A 134 -9.06 -13.07 -0.85
C HIS A 134 -7.93 -13.14 -1.88
N THR A 135 -6.70 -13.41 -1.43
CA THR A 135 -5.50 -13.40 -2.29
C THR A 135 -5.66 -14.31 -3.50
N SER A 136 -6.04 -15.57 -3.31
CA SER A 136 -6.19 -16.52 -4.43
C SER A 136 -7.26 -16.10 -5.43
N TYR A 137 -8.36 -15.51 -4.96
CA TYR A 137 -9.42 -15.01 -5.83
C TYR A 137 -8.92 -13.85 -6.70
N LEU A 138 -8.28 -12.85 -6.09
CA LEU A 138 -7.75 -11.70 -6.81
C LEU A 138 -6.66 -12.12 -7.80
N TYR A 139 -5.74 -12.99 -7.39
CA TYR A 139 -4.68 -13.53 -8.24
C TYR A 139 -5.24 -14.23 -9.48
N ASN A 140 -6.22 -15.12 -9.30
CA ASN A 140 -6.82 -15.84 -10.43
C ASN A 140 -7.48 -14.90 -11.45
N LEU A 141 -8.16 -13.84 -10.97
CA LEU A 141 -8.73 -12.83 -11.87
C LEU A 141 -7.66 -12.04 -12.61
N LEU A 142 -6.56 -11.67 -11.95
CA LEU A 142 -5.44 -10.99 -12.62
C LEU A 142 -4.85 -11.86 -13.73
N VAL A 143 -4.58 -13.13 -13.44
CA VAL A 143 -4.05 -14.10 -14.42
C VAL A 143 -5.02 -14.28 -15.58
N ASP A 144 -6.30 -14.51 -15.32
CA ASP A 144 -7.33 -14.61 -16.35
C ASP A 144 -7.38 -13.33 -17.22
N GLY A 145 -7.37 -12.16 -16.57
CA GLY A 145 -7.36 -10.86 -17.22
C GLY A 145 -6.18 -10.66 -18.17
N THR A 146 -5.06 -11.35 -17.98
CA THR A 146 -3.90 -11.24 -18.88
C THR A 146 -4.09 -11.90 -20.24
N HIS A 147 -5.00 -12.86 -20.38
CA HIS A 147 -5.20 -13.60 -21.63
C HIS A 147 -5.92 -12.77 -22.72
N ASN A 148 -6.61 -11.68 -22.33
CA ASN A 148 -7.55 -10.97 -23.20
C ASN A 148 -7.22 -9.47 -23.36
N PHE A 149 -6.04 -9.08 -23.88
CA PHE A 149 -5.68 -7.66 -24.07
C PHE A 149 -6.20 -7.03 -25.38
N ASN A 150 -6.83 -7.80 -26.28
CA ASN A 150 -7.22 -7.38 -27.63
C ASN A 150 -8.67 -6.89 -27.73
N PHE A 151 -9.08 -5.98 -26.84
CA PHE A 151 -10.30 -5.20 -26.99
C PHE A 151 -10.00 -3.87 -27.69
#